data_AF-A0A949ZSA8-F1
#
_entry.id   AF-A0A949ZSA8-F1
#
_cell.length_a   1.000
_cell.length_b   1.000
_cell.length_c   1.000
_cell.angle_alpha   90.00
_cell.angle_beta   90.00
_cell.angle_gamma   90.00
#
_symmetry.space_group_name_H-M   'P 1'
#
loop_
_entity.id
_entity.type
_entity.pdbx_description
1 polymer ?
#
loop_
_entity_poly.entity_id
_entity_poly.type
_entity_poly.pdbx_seq_one_letter_code
_entity_poly.pdbx_strand_id
1 'polypeptide(L)' 'MDMTVRYDMDGQSWHHSFRTSLLSETELEALLADAGFRSFEWFGEKHLWVRAAVGL' A
#
# COMPACT_ATOMS: atom_id res chain seq x y z
N MET A 1 14.25 -5.76 3.63
CA MET A 1 14.11 -6.46 4.94
C MET A 1 13.00 -7.46 4.76
N ASP A 2 13.26 -8.75 4.97
CA ASP A 2 12.22 -9.78 4.87
C ASP A 2 11.33 -9.70 6.13
N MET A 3 10.03 -9.54 5.92
CA MET A 3 9.01 -9.52 6.96
C MET A 3 8.18 -10.79 6.89
N THR A 4 7.61 -11.21 8.01
CA THR A 4 6.74 -12.39 8.07
C THR A 4 5.48 -12.02 8.84
N VAL A 5 4.32 -12.28 8.26
CA VAL A 5 3.04 -12.22 8.96
C VAL A 5 2.64 -13.64 9.35
N ARG A 6 2.11 -13.78 10.57
CA ARG A 6 1.56 -15.03 11.08
C ARG A 6 0.04 -14.89 11.21
N TYR A 7 -0.67 -15.86 10.65
CA TYR A 7 -2.11 -16.00 10.78
C TYR A 7 -2.39 -17.17 11.71
N ASP A 8 -3.22 -16.97 12.73
CA ASP A 8 -3.62 -18.01 13.67
C ASP A 8 -5.15 -18.17 13.60
N MET A 9 -5.66 -19.39 13.33
CA MET A 9 -7.10 -19.71 13.31
C MET A 9 -7.32 -21.19 13.65
N ASP A 10 -8.27 -21.48 14.56
CA ASP A 10 -8.63 -22.85 15.00
C ASP A 10 -7.43 -23.75 15.37
N GLY A 11 -6.44 -23.18 16.06
CA GLY A 11 -5.22 -23.90 16.48
C GLY A 11 -4.25 -24.21 15.35
N GLN A 12 -4.51 -23.72 14.13
CA GLN A 12 -3.59 -23.75 13.01
C GLN A 12 -2.91 -22.40 12.83
N SER A 13 -1.65 -22.45 12.39
CA SER A 13 -0.83 -21.27 12.13
C SER A 13 -0.26 -21.32 10.72
N TRP A 14 -0.41 -20.22 9.97
CA TRP A 14 0.22 -20.03 8.66
C TRP A 14 1.17 -18.85 8.71
N HIS A 15 2.26 -18.95 7.96
CA HIS A 15 3.24 -17.88 7.83
C HIS A 15 3.32 -17.45 6.38
N HIS A 16 3.36 -16.14 6.15
CA HIS A 16 3.60 -15.59 4.83
C HIS A 16 4.74 -14.58 4.92
N SER A 17 5.82 -14.85 4.19
CA SER A 17 6.95 -13.92 4.09
C SER A 17 6.72 -12.95 2.95
N PHE A 18 6.93 -11.67 3.23
CA PHE A 18 6.80 -10.61 2.25
C PHE A 18 7.93 -9.60 2.42
N ARG A 19 8.24 -8.88 1.35
CA ARG A 19 9.18 -7.77 1.39
C ARG A 19 8.41 -6.48 1.35
N THR A 20 8.83 -5.53 2.17
CA THR A 20 8.41 -4.15 2.03
C THR A 20 9.51 -3.37 1.32
N SER A 21 9.11 -2.58 0.34
CA SER A 21 9.92 -1.54 -0.27
C SER A 21 9.20 -0.23 -0.09
N LEU A 22 9.97 0.83 0.20
CA LEU A 22 9.44 2.18 0.12
C LEU A 22 9.07 2.44 -1.35
N LEU A 23 7.83 2.86 -1.57
CA LEU A 23 7.38 3.35 -2.85
C LEU A 23 7.60 4.86 -2.88
N SER A 24 8.10 5.35 -4.00
CA SER A 24 8.02 6.77 -4.34
C SER A 24 6.56 7.19 -4.56
N GLU A 25 6.29 8.49 -4.47
CA GLU A 25 4.96 9.05 -4.77
C GLU A 25 4.47 8.60 -6.16
N THR A 26 5.35 8.59 -7.16
CA THR A 26 5.04 8.19 -8.54
C THR A 26 4.66 6.72 -8.67
N GLU A 27 5.37 5.82 -7.99
CA GLU A 27 5.02 4.39 -7.99
C GLU A 27 3.67 4.16 -7.31
N LEU A 28 3.38 4.92 -6.26
CA LEU A 28 2.13 4.81 -5.52
C LEU A 28 0.95 5.36 -6.34
N GLU A 29 1.12 6.49 -7.03
CA GLU A 29 0.14 7.03 -7.97
C GLU A 29 -0.13 6.09 -9.15
N ALA A 30 0.91 5.44 -9.69
CA ALA A 30 0.75 4.45 -10.76
C ALA A 30 -0.08 3.24 -10.32
N LEU A 31 0.17 2.72 -9.10
CA LEU A 31 -0.63 1.63 -8.52
C LEU A 31 -2.09 2.05 -8.30
N LEU A 32 -2.32 3.26 -7.81
CA LEU A 32 -3.67 3.78 -7.63
C LEU A 32 -4.36 4.03 -8.99
N ALA A 33 -3.64 4.48 -10.00
CA ALA A 33 -4.17 4.67 -11.34
C ALA A 33 -4.60 3.34 -11.99
N ASP A 34 -3.84 2.27 -11.78
CA ASP A 34 -4.17 0.92 -12.24
C ASP A 34 -5.43 0.38 -11.54
N ALA A 35 -5.62 0.74 -10.26
CA ALA A 35 -6.83 0.44 -9.51
C ALA A 35 -8.05 1.33 -9.88
N GLY A 36 -7.89 2.28 -10.82
CA GLY A 36 -8.98 3.11 -11.35
C GLY A 36 -9.11 4.51 -10.72
N PHE A 37 -8.22 4.89 -9.81
CA PHE A 37 -8.19 6.25 -9.28
C PHE A 37 -7.57 7.22 -10.32
N ARG A 38 -8.02 8.47 -10.33
CA ARG A 38 -7.63 9.46 -11.36
C ARG A 38 -7.09 10.77 -10.79
N SER A 39 -7.34 11.06 -9.52
CA SER A 39 -6.83 12.27 -8.86
C SER A 39 -6.14 11.91 -7.55
N PHE A 40 -5.04 12.59 -7.26
CA PHE A 40 -4.19 12.35 -6.09
C PHE A 40 -3.87 13.69 -5.39
N GLU A 41 -3.95 13.69 -4.07
CA GLU A 41 -3.59 14.84 -3.23
C GLU A 41 -2.77 14.36 -2.04
N TRP A 42 -1.53 14.83 -1.93
CA TRP A 42 -0.59 14.44 -0.89
C TRP A 42 -0.62 15.40 0.31
N PHE A 43 -0.47 14.86 1.52
CA PHE A 43 -0.58 15.59 2.78
C PHE A 43 0.57 15.30 3.76
N GLY A 44 0.81 16.28 4.64
CA GLY A 44 1.83 16.25 5.69
C GLY A 44 3.20 16.70 5.21
N GLU A 45 4.09 17.09 6.13
CA GLU A 45 5.42 17.67 5.82
C GLU A 45 6.32 16.80 4.94
N LYS A 46 6.04 15.50 4.86
CA LYS A 46 6.80 14.52 4.07
C LYS A 46 5.95 13.75 3.07
N HIS A 47 4.74 14.22 2.79
CA HIS A 47 3.81 13.54 1.88
C HIS A 47 3.65 12.05 2.19
N LEU A 48 3.45 11.71 3.47
CA LEU A 48 3.28 10.31 3.90
C LEU A 48 1.84 9.82 3.72
N TRP A 49 0.95 10.71 3.26
CA TRP A 49 -0.48 10.46 3.16
C TRP A 49 -0.96 10.94 1.80
N VAL A 50 -1.77 10.14 1.12
CA VAL A 50 -2.41 10.52 -0.13
C VAL A 50 -3.92 10.28 -0.04
N ARG A 51 -4.70 11.23 -0.57
CA ARG A 51 -6.12 11.03 -0.89
C ARG A 51 -6.22 10.75 -2.38
N ALA A 52 -6.87 9.64 -2.73
CA ALA A 52 -7.15 9.27 -4.12
C ALA A 52 -8.66 9.24 -4.37
N ALA A 53 -9.09 9.70 -5.54
CA ALA A 53 -10.50 9.64 -5.95
C ALA A 53 -10.67 9.07 -7.36
N VAL A 54 -11.81 8.41 -7.57
CA VAL A 54 -12.21 7.87 -8.88
C VAL A 54 -12.71 9.06 -9.70
N GLY A 55 -12.19 9.24 -10.91
CA GLY A 55 -12.66 10.30 -11.81
C GLY A 55 -14.10 10.01 -12.24
N LEU A 56 -14.98 11.00 -12.10
CA LEU A 56 -16.33 10.98 -12.69
C LEU A 56 -16.27 11.06 -14.22
#